data_AF-A4J8F3-F1
#
_entry.id   AF-A4J8F3-F1
#
_cell.length_a   1.000
_cell.length_b   1.000
_cell.length_c   1.000
_cell.angle_alpha   90.00
_cell.angle_beta   90.00
_cell.angle_gamma   90.00
#
_symmetry.space_group_name_H-M   'P 1'
#
loop_
_entity.id
_entity.type
_entity.pdbx_description
1 polymer ?
#
loop_
_entity_poly.entity_id
_entity_poly.type
_entity_poly.pdbx_seq_one_letter_code
_entity_poly.pdbx_strand_id
1 'polypeptide(L)'
;MYLLQPNLFSFEELLKFEPETKLQKVLSVLDLSPALNVVKRAVLGPKGHCVGNMIRALVAKQLEQIPTVAALVKRLSNDIRFRFQCGFSLSKPIPSESSIIPINSRGSKDHPEGCDFDGTPICSMGQRMVF
;
A
#
# COMPACT_ATOMS: atom_id res chain seq x y z
N MET A 1 -30.71 -34.55 -10.49
CA MET A 1 -29.32 -34.41 -11.00
C MET A 1 -29.10 -32.94 -11.30
N TYR A 2 -28.35 -32.24 -10.47
CA TYR A 2 -28.05 -30.82 -10.67
C TYR A 2 -26.71 -30.73 -11.40
N LEU A 3 -26.72 -30.24 -12.65
CA LEU A 3 -25.49 -29.92 -13.37
C LEU A 3 -24.98 -28.60 -12.79
N LEU A 4 -23.96 -28.66 -11.94
CA LEU A 4 -23.19 -27.48 -11.57
C LEU A 4 -22.30 -27.13 -12.75
N GLN A 5 -22.59 -26.01 -13.40
CA GLN A 5 -21.72 -25.48 -14.44
C GLN A 5 -20.40 -25.06 -13.78
N PRO A 6 -19.23 -25.58 -14.22
CA PRO A 6 -17.96 -25.11 -13.71
C PRO A 6 -17.80 -23.63 -14.08
N ASN A 7 -17.20 -22.86 -13.18
CA ASN A 7 -16.88 -21.46 -13.44
C ASN A 7 -15.89 -21.37 -14.60
N LEU A 8 -16.32 -20.73 -15.71
CA LEU A 8 -15.48 -20.54 -16.90
C LEU A 8 -14.27 -19.63 -16.63
N PHE A 9 -14.40 -18.69 -15.70
CA PHE A 9 -13.36 -17.75 -15.33
C PHE A 9 -13.33 -17.52 -13.82
N SER A 10 -12.14 -17.21 -13.31
CA SER A 10 -11.98 -16.66 -11.98
C SER A 10 -12.39 -15.17 -11.96
N PHE A 11 -12.86 -14.70 -10.82
CA PHE A 11 -13.22 -13.29 -10.67
C PHE A 11 -12.03 -12.34 -10.89
N GLU A 12 -10.81 -12.78 -10.56
CA GLU A 12 -9.58 -12.02 -10.84
C GLU A 12 -9.32 -11.86 -12.34
N GLU A 13 -9.69 -12.84 -13.17
CA GLU A 13 -9.59 -12.72 -14.63
C GLU A 13 -10.61 -11.73 -15.19
N LEU A 14 -11.84 -11.74 -14.65
CA LEU A 14 -12.86 -10.78 -15.06
C LEU A 14 -12.42 -9.33 -14.78
N LEU A 15 -11.78 -9.09 -13.63
CA LEU A 15 -11.27 -7.76 -13.28
C LEU A 15 -10.15 -7.24 -14.21
N LYS A 16 -9.44 -8.12 -14.92
CA LYS A 16 -8.40 -7.71 -15.88
C LYS A 16 -8.97 -7.10 -17.16
N PHE A 17 -10.23 -7.42 -17.50
CA PHE A 17 -10.90 -6.88 -18.69
C PHE A 17 -11.57 -5.52 -18.43
N GLU A 18 -11.69 -5.10 -17.16
CA GLU A 18 -12.18 -3.75 -16.85
C GLU A 18 -11.16 -2.69 -17.33
N PRO A 19 -11.64 -1.53 -17.81
CA PRO A 19 -10.75 -0.46 -18.23
C PRO A 19 -9.92 0.05 -17.06
N GLU A 20 -8.66 0.41 -17.34
CA GLU A 20 -7.74 0.83 -16.30
C GLU A 20 -8.19 2.13 -15.61
N THR A 21 -8.20 2.09 -14.29
CA THR A 21 -8.46 3.27 -13.46
C THR A 21 -7.25 4.20 -13.42
N LYS A 22 -7.49 5.46 -13.01
CA LYS A 22 -6.41 6.44 -12.79
C LYS A 22 -5.33 5.89 -11.85
N LEU A 23 -5.74 5.19 -10.79
CA LEU A 23 -4.82 4.55 -9.84
C LEU A 23 -3.93 3.50 -10.49
N GLN A 24 -4.51 2.60 -11.30
CA GLN A 24 -3.72 1.57 -12.00
C GLN A 24 -2.70 2.17 -12.95
N LYS A 25 -3.08 3.24 -13.67
CA LYS A 25 -2.15 3.97 -14.55
C LYS A 25 -0.98 4.61 -13.80
N VAL A 26 -1.22 5.12 -12.59
CA VAL A 26 -0.14 5.66 -11.76
C VAL A 26 0.73 4.54 -11.19
N LEU A 27 0.11 3.47 -10.69
CA LEU A 27 0.82 2.34 -10.09
C LEU A 27 1.63 1.52 -11.10
N SER A 28 1.28 1.54 -12.39
CA SER A 28 2.05 0.88 -13.45
C SER A 28 3.32 1.65 -13.83
N VAL A 29 3.30 2.99 -13.70
CA VAL A 29 4.46 3.87 -13.96
C VAL A 29 5.40 3.92 -12.76
N LEU A 30 4.88 3.72 -11.55
CA LEU A 30 5.65 3.90 -10.32
C LEU A 30 6.59 2.70 -10.05
N ASP A 31 7.89 2.95 -10.17
CA ASP A 31 8.92 1.99 -9.77
C ASP A 31 9.05 1.92 -8.25
N LEU A 32 8.65 0.79 -7.67
CA LEU A 32 8.72 0.52 -6.23
C LEU A 32 10.04 -0.11 -5.77
N SER A 33 10.94 -0.43 -6.71
CA SER A 33 12.26 -1.01 -6.42
C SER A 33 13.10 -0.21 -5.41
N PRO A 34 13.21 1.15 -5.45
CA PRO A 34 13.97 1.89 -4.44
C PRO A 34 13.36 1.77 -3.05
N ALA A 35 12.03 1.82 -2.94
CA ALA A 35 11.34 1.74 -1.65
C ALA A 35 11.52 0.37 -1.00
N LEU A 36 11.54 -0.71 -1.78
CA LEU A 36 11.74 -2.06 -1.26
C LEU A 36 13.15 -2.27 -0.67
N ASN A 37 14.17 -1.61 -1.21
CA ASN A 37 15.55 -1.73 -0.73
C ASN A 37 15.76 -1.01 0.62
N VAL A 38 15.01 0.07 0.85
CA VAL A 38 15.08 0.85 2.10
C VAL A 38 14.35 0.16 3.24
N VAL A 39 13.23 -0.51 2.94
CA VAL A 39 12.39 -1.15 3.97
C VAL A 39 13.05 -2.45 4.46
N LYS A 40 13.71 -2.37 5.62
CA LYS A 40 14.21 -3.54 6.34
C LYS A 40 13.04 -4.35 6.89
N ARG A 41 12.96 -5.64 6.53
CA ARG A 41 11.95 -6.53 7.12
C ARG A 41 12.29 -6.82 8.56
N ALA A 42 11.28 -6.78 9.43
CA ALA A 42 11.43 -7.30 10.78
C ALA A 42 11.70 -8.82 10.71
N VAL A 43 12.78 -9.26 11.37
CA VAL A 43 13.16 -10.68 11.44
C VAL A 43 12.20 -11.48 12.34
N LEU A 44 11.51 -10.79 13.25
CA LEU A 44 10.60 -11.38 14.23
C LEU A 44 9.16 -10.89 14.02
N GLY A 45 8.22 -11.82 13.91
CA GLY A 45 6.78 -11.57 13.82
C GLY A 45 6.02 -12.61 12.99
N PRO A 46 4.68 -12.52 12.95
CA PRO A 46 3.86 -13.32 12.04
C PRO A 46 4.27 -13.10 10.58
N LYS A 47 3.99 -14.07 9.70
CA LYS A 47 4.19 -13.90 8.25
C LYS A 47 3.38 -12.68 7.79
N GLY A 48 4.07 -11.58 7.48
CA GLY A 48 3.46 -10.34 7.04
C GLY A 48 2.98 -10.38 5.59
N HIS A 49 2.17 -9.39 5.24
CA HIS A 49 1.77 -9.13 3.85
C HIS A 49 2.98 -8.72 3.01
N CYS A 50 2.85 -8.85 1.70
CA CYS A 50 3.89 -8.40 0.77
C CYS A 50 4.08 -6.87 0.88
N VAL A 51 5.31 -6.46 1.21
CA VAL A 51 5.70 -5.05 1.40
C VAL A 51 5.34 -4.20 0.19
N GLY A 52 5.58 -4.70 -1.02
CA GLY A 52 5.23 -3.99 -2.25
C GLY A 52 3.75 -3.63 -2.34
N ASN A 53 2.84 -4.54 -1.97
CA ASN A 53 1.41 -4.27 -2.00
C ASN A 53 0.98 -3.32 -0.87
N MET A 54 1.67 -3.35 0.27
CA MET A 54 1.45 -2.35 1.33
C MET A 54 1.86 -0.95 0.88
N ILE A 55 3.00 -0.82 0.19
CA ILE A 55 3.43 0.46 -0.39
C ILE A 55 2.43 0.93 -1.45
N ARG A 56 1.96 0.05 -2.34
CA ARG A 56 0.90 0.38 -3.31
C ARG A 56 -0.37 0.87 -2.64
N ALA A 57 -0.78 0.24 -1.54
CA ALA A 57 -1.95 0.66 -0.77
C ALA A 57 -1.77 2.05 -0.14
N LEU A 58 -0.56 2.37 0.33
CA LEU A 58 -0.24 3.70 0.86
C LEU A 58 -0.18 4.78 -0.24
N VAL A 59 0.35 4.46 -1.41
CA VAL A 59 0.30 5.35 -2.57
C VAL A 59 -1.16 5.57 -2.99
N ALA A 60 -1.95 4.51 -3.08
CA ALA A 60 -3.38 4.61 -3.38
C ALA A 60 -4.13 5.44 -2.34
N LYS A 61 -3.79 5.33 -1.05
CA LYS A 61 -4.32 6.19 0.03
C LYS A 61 -4.07 7.67 -0.26
N GLN A 62 -2.85 8.03 -0.65
CA GLN A 62 -2.47 9.41 -0.97
C GLN A 62 -3.19 9.93 -2.21
N LEU A 63 -3.27 9.12 -3.28
CA LEU A 63 -3.93 9.51 -4.52
C LEU A 63 -5.45 9.70 -4.35
N GLU A 64 -6.08 8.85 -3.55
CA GLU A 64 -7.53 8.90 -3.26
C GLU A 64 -7.86 9.82 -2.08
N GLN A 65 -6.87 10.51 -1.50
CA GLN A 65 -7.03 11.42 -0.36
C GLN A 65 -7.80 10.79 0.83
N ILE A 66 -7.48 9.54 1.16
CA ILE A 66 -8.08 8.86 2.30
C ILE A 66 -7.40 9.37 3.58
N PRO A 67 -8.14 9.91 4.56
CA PRO A 67 -7.54 10.62 5.69
C PRO A 67 -6.76 9.70 6.64
N THR A 68 -7.33 8.55 7.00
CA THR A 68 -6.77 7.66 8.03
C THR A 68 -6.42 6.27 7.50
N VAL A 69 -5.46 5.60 8.15
CA VAL A 69 -5.12 4.20 7.82
C VAL A 69 -6.29 3.27 8.12
N ALA A 70 -7.08 3.55 9.16
CA ALA A 70 -8.32 2.84 9.47
C ALA A 70 -9.34 2.90 8.32
N ALA A 71 -9.53 4.08 7.73
CA ALA A 71 -10.42 4.23 6.57
C ALA A 71 -9.90 3.46 5.35
N LEU A 72 -8.58 3.40 5.15
CA LEU A 72 -7.96 2.59 4.10
C LEU A 72 -8.24 1.09 4.31
N VAL A 73 -8.04 0.56 5.52
CA VAL A 73 -8.31 -0.86 5.84
C VAL A 73 -9.79 -1.19 5.65
N LYS A 74 -10.69 -0.30 6.08
CA LYS A 74 -12.14 -0.43 5.84
C LYS A 74 -12.45 -0.47 4.34
N ARG A 75 -11.85 0.43 3.54
CA ARG A 75 -12.04 0.44 2.09
C ARG A 75 -11.50 -0.82 1.42
N LEU A 76 -10.35 -1.33 1.85
CA LEU A 76 -9.80 -2.61 1.36
C LEU A 76 -10.71 -3.81 1.66
N SER A 77 -11.49 -3.75 2.75
CA SER A 77 -12.48 -4.78 3.10
C SER A 77 -13.77 -4.66 2.31
N ASN A 78 -14.25 -3.43 2.09
CA ASN A 78 -15.54 -3.19 1.45
C ASN A 78 -15.45 -3.20 -0.09
N ASP A 79 -14.33 -2.76 -0.65
CA ASP A 79 -14.17 -2.53 -2.08
C ASP A 79 -13.16 -3.52 -2.70
N ILE A 80 -13.72 -4.56 -3.32
CA ILE A 80 -12.98 -5.67 -3.91
C ILE A 80 -12.12 -5.20 -5.10
N ARG A 81 -12.62 -4.22 -5.87
CA ARG A 81 -11.88 -3.63 -7.00
C ARG A 81 -10.65 -2.88 -6.51
N PHE A 82 -10.82 -2.01 -5.52
CA PHE A 82 -9.72 -1.25 -4.92
C PHE A 82 -8.64 -2.19 -4.35
N ARG A 83 -9.07 -3.27 -3.70
CA ARG A 83 -8.18 -4.31 -3.18
C ARG A 83 -7.36 -5.00 -4.28
N PHE A 84 -8.00 -5.35 -5.39
CA PHE A 84 -7.33 -5.95 -6.54
C PHE A 84 -6.33 -4.98 -7.20
N GLN A 85 -6.70 -3.71 -7.34
CA GLN A 85 -5.84 -2.65 -7.90
C GLN A 85 -4.57 -2.43 -7.06
N CYS A 86 -4.68 -2.51 -5.73
CA CYS A 86 -3.51 -2.44 -4.83
C CYS A 86 -2.61 -3.69 -4.92
N GLY A 87 -3.04 -4.75 -5.62
CA GLY A 87 -2.32 -6.00 -5.82
C GLY A 87 -2.60 -7.07 -4.78
N PHE A 88 -3.56 -6.87 -3.87
CA PHE A 88 -3.92 -7.89 -2.89
C PHE A 88 -4.79 -8.97 -3.52
N SER A 89 -4.33 -10.23 -3.46
CA SER A 89 -5.13 -11.38 -3.84
C SER A 89 -6.43 -11.43 -3.04
N LEU A 90 -7.54 -11.79 -3.66
CA LEU A 90 -8.86 -11.80 -3.01
C LEU A 90 -9.03 -12.95 -2.02
N SER A 91 -8.22 -14.00 -2.17
CA SER A 91 -8.21 -15.19 -1.32
C SER A 91 -7.50 -15.00 0.03
N LYS A 92 -6.58 -14.03 0.15
CA LYS A 92 -5.76 -13.83 1.35
C LYS A 92 -6.45 -12.91 2.37
N PRO A 93 -6.09 -12.91 3.65
CA PRO A 93 -6.60 -11.89 4.58
C PRO A 93 -6.02 -10.50 4.25
N ILE A 94 -6.79 -9.45 4.54
CA ILE A 94 -6.39 -8.04 4.39
C ILE A 94 -5.43 -7.66 5.52
N PRO A 95 -4.46 -6.74 5.31
CA PRO A 95 -3.62 -6.25 6.39
C PRO A 95 -4.42 -5.51 7.46
N SER A 96 -4.06 -5.73 8.73
CA SER A 96 -4.54 -4.92 9.84
C SER A 96 -3.93 -3.51 9.80
N GLU A 97 -4.55 -2.55 10.50
CA GLU A 97 -4.00 -1.19 10.65
C GLU A 97 -2.56 -1.23 11.17
N SER A 98 -2.34 -2.05 12.20
CA SER A 98 -1.04 -2.31 12.82
C SER A 98 -0.03 -3.01 11.90
N SER A 99 -0.43 -3.54 10.75
CA SER A 99 0.50 -4.14 9.77
C SER A 99 0.95 -3.14 8.70
N ILE A 100 0.18 -2.07 8.47
CA ILE A 100 0.49 -1.03 7.47
C ILE A 100 1.44 0.03 8.06
N ILE A 101 1.21 0.40 9.32
CA ILE A 101 2.01 1.40 10.07
C ILE A 101 3.50 0.99 10.26
N PRO A 102 3.89 -0.29 10.49
CA PRO A 102 5.26 -0.69 10.79
C PRO A 102 6.20 -0.80 9.58
N ILE A 103 5.89 -0.19 8.44
CA ILE A 103 6.93 0.04 7.42
C ILE A 103 8.04 0.92 8.02
N ASN A 104 7.70 1.73 9.04
CA ASN A 104 8.66 2.47 9.82
C ASN A 104 9.38 1.56 10.86
N SER A 105 10.67 1.81 11.10
CA SER A 105 11.45 1.00 12.05
C SER A 105 10.83 1.06 13.45
N ARG A 106 10.78 -0.04 14.22
CA ARG A 106 10.15 -0.01 15.56
C ARG A 106 10.75 1.11 16.44
N GLY A 107 9.90 2.03 16.91
CA GLY A 107 10.31 3.18 17.73
C GLY A 107 10.62 4.46 16.95
N SER A 108 10.54 4.44 15.60
CA SER A 108 10.60 5.66 14.80
C SER A 108 9.37 6.52 15.07
N LYS A 109 9.59 7.75 15.53
CA LYS A 109 8.56 8.79 15.52
C LYS A 109 8.54 9.42 14.12
N ASP A 110 7.40 9.96 13.72
CA ASP A 110 7.39 10.85 12.55
C ASP A 110 8.36 12.01 12.80
N HIS A 111 9.03 12.46 11.74
CA HIS A 111 9.92 13.61 11.85
C HIS A 111 9.08 14.85 12.23
N PRO A 112 9.57 15.70 13.15
CA PRO A 112 8.88 16.93 13.50
C PRO A 112 8.73 17.82 12.25
N GLU A 113 7.67 18.63 12.21
CA GLU A 113 7.41 19.55 11.10
C GLU A 113 8.63 20.45 10.84
N GLY A 114 9.12 20.47 9.60
CA GLY A 114 10.31 21.24 9.23
C GLY A 114 11.65 20.52 9.43
N CYS A 115 11.66 19.20 9.64
CA CYS A 115 12.89 18.39 9.65
C CYS A 115 12.83 17.23 8.65
N ASP A 116 13.97 16.87 8.08
CA ASP A 116 14.14 15.65 7.27
C ASP A 116 14.12 14.37 8.12
N PHE A 117 14.07 13.21 7.45
CA PHE A 117 14.17 11.88 8.08
C PHE A 117 15.45 11.67 8.93
N ASP A 118 16.52 12.42 8.64
CA ASP A 118 17.79 12.39 9.40
C ASP A 118 17.78 13.34 10.62
N GLY A 119 16.68 14.07 10.85
CA GLY A 119 16.58 15.09 11.89
C GLY A 119 17.25 16.43 11.53
N THR A 120 17.68 16.61 10.29
CA THR A 120 18.24 17.88 9.79
C THR A 120 17.10 18.88 9.53
N PRO A 121 17.18 20.13 10.02
CA PRO A 121 16.16 21.12 9.71
C PRO A 121 16.15 21.45 8.20
N ILE A 122 14.94 21.53 7.65
CA ILE A 122 14.70 21.97 6.27
C ILE A 122 14.15 23.39 6.27
N CYS A 123 14.58 24.18 5.29
CA CYS A 123 14.03 25.52 5.10
C CYS A 123 12.63 25.47 4.46
N SER A 124 11.96 26.62 4.37
CA SER A 124 10.63 26.76 3.72
C SER A 124 10.62 26.29 2.26
N MET A 125 11.79 26.26 1.60
CA MET A 125 11.97 25.77 0.23
C MET A 125 12.29 24.27 0.16
N GLY A 126 12.26 23.55 1.28
CA GLY A 126 12.51 22.10 1.35
C GLY A 126 13.97 21.68 1.19
N GLN A 127 14.92 22.61 1.34
CA GLN A 127 16.36 22.32 1.24
C GLN A 127 16.95 22.09 2.63
N ARG A 128 17.87 21.12 2.73
CA ARG A 128 18.64 20.87 3.97
C ARG A 128 19.44 22.11 4.36
N MET A 129 19.37 22.50 5.63
CA MET A 129 20.34 23.46 6.16
C MET A 129 21.70 22.78 6.30
N VAL A 130 22.71 23.36 5.65
CA VAL A 130 24.12 22.96 5.76
C VAL A 130 24.79 23.99 6.65
N PHE A 131 25.37 23.55 7.78
CA PHE A 131 26.15 24.42 8.68
C PHE A 131 27.59 24.56 8.19
#